data_AF-A0A250WT30-F1
#
_entry.id   AF-A0A250WT30-F1
#
_cell.length_a   1.000
_cell.length_b   1.000
_cell.length_c   1.000
_cell.angle_alpha   90.00
_cell.angle_beta   90.00
_cell.angle_gamma   90.00
#
_symmetry.space_group_name_H-M   'P 1'
#
loop_
_entity.id
_entity.type
_entity.pdbx_description
1 polymer ?
#
loop_
_entity_poly.entity_id
_entity_poly.type
_entity_poly.pdbx_seq_one_letter_code
_entity_poly.pdbx_strand_id
1 'polypeptide(L)'
;MDITKTGPRGFYWDPVRIPYGSYDANPLSPHAKEALRTSIGRKDKFNAFKSSGSVPIFMNSSASIGTTLGRRPPTDKTQLLVDTGAQDLNAEVGIRRSLDTNIVDLGSHVNVNMLRFEREQGFTSKLHKDAGPVYSPSACTGNWVEERHEQSYSSGFHPRELGFTKLYQTEHSARFTPPTKKYYNKVLSEQPIAKFPAVPRATTDVEGLGKDGRYIYYSKEGFGEAPRMDHTKPSSIGGYWVGTSPVKKKETITRTAHLGDSLEFQRRNICFDPKAGILAGTKQLDMSDALTARTVKGLNESQRYADSWKTIYKGDYLDRSRRTLTP
;
A
#
# COMPACT_ATOMS: atom_id res chain seq x y z
N MET A 1 -14.54 -49.02 2.87
CA MET A 1 -15.76 -49.30 3.67
C MET A 1 -16.88 -48.58 2.98
N ASP A 2 -17.46 -49.25 1.98
CA ASP A 2 -18.54 -48.73 1.15
C ASP A 2 -19.82 -49.47 1.51
N ILE A 3 -20.81 -48.73 1.99
CA ILE A 3 -22.09 -49.27 2.43
C ILE A 3 -23.19 -48.69 1.51
N THR A 4 -23.83 -49.61 0.80
CA THR A 4 -25.20 -49.57 0.26
C THR A 4 -25.53 -48.67 -0.95
N LYS A 5 -25.48 -49.29 -2.13
CA LYS A 5 -26.50 -49.11 -3.19
C LYS A 5 -27.19 -50.44 -3.44
N THR A 6 -28.30 -50.68 -2.75
CA THR A 6 -29.27 -51.72 -3.10
C THR A 6 -30.59 -51.04 -3.42
N GLY A 7 -30.79 -50.73 -4.70
CA GLY A 7 -32.11 -50.37 -5.21
C GLY A 7 -33.03 -51.60 -5.24
N PRO A 8 -34.35 -51.43 -5.12
CA PRO A 8 -35.28 -52.54 -5.21
C PRO A 8 -35.27 -53.13 -6.62
N ARG A 9 -35.14 -54.46 -6.69
CA ARG A 9 -35.28 -55.24 -7.93
C ARG A 9 -36.69 -55.02 -8.48
N GLY A 10 -36.77 -54.44 -9.68
CA GLY A 10 -38.02 -54.38 -10.42
C GLY A 10 -38.52 -55.80 -10.70
N PHE A 11 -39.73 -56.10 -10.26
CA PHE A 11 -40.48 -57.26 -10.73
C PHE A 11 -40.79 -57.05 -12.21
N TYR A 12 -40.01 -57.67 -13.09
CA TYR A 12 -40.42 -57.91 -14.47
C TYR A 12 -41.60 -58.88 -14.43
N TRP A 13 -42.81 -58.38 -14.67
CA TRP A 13 -43.93 -59.23 -15.05
C TRP A 13 -43.72 -59.63 -16.52
N ASP A 14 -43.38 -60.90 -16.73
CA ASP A 14 -43.51 -61.54 -18.04
C ASP A 14 -44.98 -61.45 -18.47
N PRO A 15 -45.30 -60.82 -19.61
CA PRO A 15 -46.63 -60.95 -20.18
C PRO A 15 -46.76 -62.37 -20.73
N VAL A 16 -47.50 -63.20 -20.02
CA VAL A 16 -48.02 -64.48 -20.51
C VAL A 16 -48.65 -64.22 -21.88
N ARG A 17 -48.01 -64.72 -22.94
CA ARG A 17 -48.56 -64.79 -24.29
C ARG A 17 -49.76 -65.73 -24.27
N ILE A 18 -50.94 -65.15 -24.14
CA ILE A 18 -52.20 -65.84 -24.48
C ILE A 18 -52.20 -65.97 -26.02
N PRO A 19 -52.35 -67.17 -26.60
CA PRO A 19 -52.47 -67.32 -28.03
C PRO A 19 -53.78 -66.66 -28.47
N TYR A 20 -53.67 -65.57 -29.24
CA TYR A 20 -54.81 -65.00 -29.96
C TYR A 20 -55.26 -66.03 -30.99
N GLY A 21 -56.31 -66.77 -30.64
CA GLY A 21 -57.15 -67.42 -31.64
C GLY A 21 -57.68 -66.32 -32.56
N SER A 22 -57.45 -66.49 -33.86
CA SER A 22 -58.05 -65.68 -34.91
C SER A 22 -59.56 -65.90 -34.88
N TYR A 23 -60.27 -65.10 -34.09
CA TYR A 23 -61.70 -64.93 -34.28
C TYR A 23 -61.88 -64.12 -35.54
N ASP A 24 -62.50 -64.73 -36.55
CA ASP A 24 -62.98 -64.07 -37.75
C ASP A 24 -63.68 -62.77 -37.37
N ALA A 25 -63.06 -61.66 -37.76
CA ALA A 25 -63.64 -60.34 -37.64
C ALA A 25 -64.79 -60.25 -38.62
N ASN A 26 -65.96 -60.73 -38.22
CA ASN A 26 -67.22 -60.39 -38.87
C ASN A 26 -67.28 -58.86 -38.94
N PRO A 27 -67.31 -58.25 -40.14
CA PRO A 27 -67.38 -56.82 -40.25
C PRO A 27 -68.68 -56.39 -39.58
N LEU A 28 -68.55 -55.71 -38.43
CA LEU A 28 -69.68 -55.10 -37.74
C LEU A 28 -70.56 -54.43 -38.79
N SER A 29 -71.85 -54.79 -38.82
CA SER A 29 -72.78 -54.22 -39.79
C SER A 29 -72.72 -52.68 -39.70
N PRO A 30 -73.00 -51.94 -40.77
CA PRO A 30 -72.97 -50.48 -40.75
C PRO A 30 -73.74 -49.90 -39.55
N HIS A 31 -74.88 -50.51 -39.20
CA HIS A 31 -75.66 -50.17 -38.00
C HIS A 31 -74.94 -50.43 -36.68
N ALA A 32 -74.17 -51.53 -36.56
CA ALA A 32 -73.41 -51.83 -35.35
C ALA A 32 -72.20 -50.89 -35.17
N LYS A 33 -71.54 -50.47 -36.26
CA LYS A 33 -70.46 -49.46 -36.21
C LYS A 33 -70.99 -48.08 -35.82
N GLU A 34 -72.16 -47.71 -36.33
CA GLU A 34 -72.82 -46.45 -36.01
C GLU A 34 -73.35 -46.42 -34.57
N ALA A 35 -73.90 -47.54 -34.08
CA ALA A 35 -74.27 -47.73 -32.67
C ALA A 35 -73.04 -47.64 -31.74
N LEU A 36 -71.89 -48.20 -32.14
CA LEU A 36 -70.66 -48.10 -31.37
C LEU A 36 -70.16 -46.65 -31.30
N ARG A 37 -70.10 -45.94 -32.44
CA ARG A 37 -69.67 -44.53 -32.51
C ARG A 37 -70.57 -43.61 -31.68
N THR A 38 -71.89 -43.81 -31.75
CA THR A 38 -72.83 -43.06 -30.93
C THR A 38 -72.70 -43.42 -29.45
N SER A 39 -72.42 -44.67 -29.09
CA SER A 39 -72.16 -45.05 -27.70
C SER A 39 -70.87 -44.44 -27.14
N ILE A 40 -69.80 -44.38 -27.94
CA ILE A 40 -68.52 -43.76 -27.58
C ILE A 40 -68.72 -42.25 -27.43
N GLY A 41 -69.34 -41.60 -28.42
CA GLY A 41 -69.65 -40.16 -28.34
C GLY A 41 -70.55 -39.81 -27.15
N ARG A 42 -71.48 -40.70 -26.76
CA ARG A 42 -72.29 -40.54 -25.54
C ARG A 42 -71.44 -40.74 -24.27
N LYS A 43 -70.54 -41.73 -24.23
CA LYS A 43 -69.61 -41.94 -23.11
C LYS A 43 -68.63 -40.79 -22.94
N ASP A 44 -68.09 -40.24 -24.03
CA ASP A 44 -67.16 -39.11 -23.99
C ASP A 44 -67.86 -37.84 -23.51
N LYS A 45 -69.08 -37.57 -24.01
CA LYS A 45 -69.92 -36.47 -23.49
C LYS A 45 -70.28 -36.67 -22.03
N PHE A 46 -70.56 -37.91 -21.61
CA PHE A 46 -70.86 -38.23 -20.21
C PHE A 46 -69.63 -38.12 -19.30
N ASN A 47 -68.46 -38.51 -19.78
CA ASN A 47 -67.19 -38.36 -19.06
C ASN A 47 -66.77 -36.90 -18.97
N ALA A 48 -66.97 -36.11 -20.03
CA ALA A 48 -66.78 -34.66 -20.02
C ALA A 48 -67.76 -33.95 -19.08
N PHE A 49 -69.02 -34.43 -19.02
CA PHE A 49 -70.00 -33.93 -18.06
C PHE A 49 -69.60 -34.29 -16.63
N LYS A 50 -69.19 -35.55 -16.38
CA LYS A 50 -68.65 -35.99 -15.08
C LYS A 50 -67.41 -35.21 -14.66
N SER A 51 -66.48 -34.93 -15.58
CA SER A 51 -65.30 -34.12 -15.29
C SER A 51 -65.66 -32.66 -15.03
N SER A 52 -66.58 -32.08 -15.79
CA SER A 52 -67.08 -30.72 -15.54
C SER A 52 -67.83 -30.59 -14.21
N GLY A 53 -68.46 -31.67 -13.72
CA GLY A 53 -69.08 -31.73 -12.40
C GLY A 53 -68.09 -32.01 -11.27
N SER A 54 -66.98 -32.71 -11.55
CA SER A 54 -65.95 -33.02 -10.56
C SER A 54 -64.87 -31.94 -10.43
N VAL A 55 -64.64 -31.12 -11.46
CA VAL A 55 -63.67 -30.01 -11.44
C VAL A 55 -64.03 -28.93 -10.41
N PRO A 56 -65.27 -28.45 -10.29
CA PRO A 56 -65.64 -27.49 -9.23
C PRO A 56 -65.48 -28.10 -7.85
N ILE A 57 -65.77 -29.40 -7.69
CA ILE A 57 -65.57 -30.12 -6.43
C ILE A 57 -64.08 -30.30 -6.15
N PHE A 58 -63.23 -30.54 -7.15
CA PHE A 58 -61.78 -30.60 -6.96
C PHE A 58 -61.16 -29.22 -6.67
N MET A 59 -61.72 -28.16 -7.24
CA MET A 59 -61.31 -26.77 -6.99
C MET A 59 -61.80 -26.25 -5.63
N ASN A 60 -63.01 -26.63 -5.19
CA ASN A 60 -63.65 -26.14 -3.95
C ASN A 60 -63.68 -27.13 -2.77
N SER A 61 -63.46 -28.42 -2.99
CA SER A 61 -63.33 -29.36 -1.86
C SER A 61 -62.05 -29.00 -1.13
N SER A 62 -62.23 -28.80 0.16
CA SER A 62 -61.37 -28.14 1.12
C SER A 62 -60.01 -28.82 1.34
N ALA A 63 -59.64 -29.79 0.52
CA ALA A 63 -58.44 -30.61 0.62
C ALA A 63 -57.41 -30.40 -0.51
N SER A 64 -57.75 -29.87 -1.69
CA SER A 64 -56.83 -29.97 -2.85
C SER A 64 -56.08 -28.69 -3.27
N ILE A 65 -56.72 -27.51 -3.44
CA ILE A 65 -56.00 -26.36 -4.05
C ILE A 65 -56.33 -24.99 -3.40
N GLY A 66 -57.60 -24.62 -3.25
CA GLY A 66 -57.96 -23.29 -2.75
C GLY A 66 -57.54 -23.04 -1.29
N THR A 67 -57.78 -24.02 -0.42
CA THR A 67 -57.43 -23.96 1.02
C THR A 67 -55.93 -24.08 1.27
N THR A 68 -55.19 -24.74 0.38
CA THR A 68 -53.73 -24.90 0.48
C THR A 68 -53.01 -23.65 -0.03
N LEU A 69 -53.51 -23.00 -1.10
CA LEU A 69 -52.99 -21.72 -1.59
C LEU A 69 -53.25 -20.57 -0.62
N GLY A 70 -54.42 -20.51 0.02
CA GLY A 70 -54.75 -19.46 1.00
C GLY A 70 -53.88 -19.48 2.27
N ARG A 71 -53.16 -20.57 2.56
CA ARG A 71 -52.27 -20.71 3.73
C ARG A 71 -50.85 -20.16 3.49
N ARG A 72 -50.51 -19.78 2.26
CA ARG A 72 -49.16 -19.31 1.88
C ARG A 72 -49.24 -17.90 1.28
N PRO A 73 -49.27 -16.84 2.12
CA PRO A 73 -49.20 -15.48 1.59
C PRO A 73 -47.90 -15.29 0.79
N PRO A 74 -47.93 -14.52 -0.31
CA PRO A 74 -46.71 -14.23 -1.06
C PRO A 74 -45.76 -13.39 -0.22
N THR A 75 -44.48 -13.72 -0.25
CA THR A 75 -43.41 -12.99 0.43
C THR A 75 -43.21 -11.61 -0.20
N ASP A 76 -43.24 -10.55 0.61
CA ASP A 76 -42.99 -9.18 0.16
C ASP A 76 -41.48 -8.91 0.04
N LYS A 77 -41.00 -8.75 -1.20
CA LYS A 77 -39.58 -8.53 -1.49
C LYS A 77 -39.07 -7.15 -1.07
N THR A 78 -39.96 -6.20 -0.79
CA THR A 78 -39.54 -4.85 -0.34
C THR A 78 -39.10 -4.83 1.13
N GLN A 79 -39.44 -5.87 1.89
CA GLN A 79 -39.20 -5.96 3.33
C GLN A 79 -38.04 -6.90 3.70
N LEU A 80 -36.93 -6.83 2.96
CA LEU A 80 -35.80 -7.76 3.09
C LEU A 80 -35.25 -7.90 4.53
N LEU A 81 -35.18 -6.81 5.31
CA LEU A 81 -34.63 -6.88 6.67
C LEU A 81 -35.68 -7.21 7.75
N VAL A 82 -36.97 -7.16 7.43
CA VAL A 82 -38.07 -7.36 8.38
C VAL A 82 -38.67 -8.76 8.25
N ASP A 83 -38.83 -9.26 7.02
CA ASP A 83 -39.38 -10.59 6.75
C ASP A 83 -38.26 -11.61 6.49
N THR A 84 -38.17 -12.60 7.39
CA THR A 84 -37.25 -13.72 7.28
C THR A 84 -37.46 -14.57 6.02
N GLY A 85 -38.70 -14.69 5.52
CA GLY A 85 -38.98 -15.39 4.27
C GLY A 85 -38.42 -14.65 3.05
N ALA A 86 -38.39 -13.32 3.09
CA ALA A 86 -37.77 -12.50 2.06
C ALA A 86 -36.23 -12.63 2.09
N GLN A 87 -35.63 -12.81 3.27
CA GLN A 87 -34.19 -13.09 3.41
C GLN A 87 -33.80 -14.43 2.81
N ASP A 88 -34.54 -15.50 3.14
CA ASP A 88 -34.25 -16.84 2.63
C ASP A 88 -34.41 -16.91 1.11
N LEU A 89 -35.46 -16.28 0.56
CA LEU A 89 -35.73 -16.24 -0.89
C LEU A 89 -34.63 -15.51 -1.69
N ASN A 90 -34.01 -14.48 -1.10
CA ASN A 90 -32.97 -13.67 -1.76
C ASN A 90 -31.54 -14.05 -1.33
N ALA A 91 -31.37 -15.01 -0.42
CA ALA A 91 -30.05 -15.52 -0.05
C ALA A 91 -29.48 -16.35 -1.20
N GLU A 92 -28.18 -16.20 -1.49
CA GLU A 92 -27.50 -16.95 -2.56
C GLU A 92 -27.61 -18.47 -2.39
N VAL A 93 -27.57 -18.93 -1.13
CA VAL A 93 -27.67 -20.36 -0.75
C VAL A 93 -29.14 -20.80 -0.59
N GLY A 94 -30.10 -19.89 -0.75
CA GLY A 94 -31.55 -20.14 -0.58
C GLY A 94 -32.05 -20.23 0.86
N ILE A 95 -31.15 -20.02 1.83
CA ILE A 95 -31.44 -19.91 3.27
C ILE A 95 -30.56 -18.84 3.88
N ARG A 96 -31.07 -18.09 4.87
CA ARG A 96 -30.25 -17.13 5.62
C ARG A 96 -29.24 -17.83 6.51
N ARG A 97 -28.24 -17.07 6.97
CA ARG A 97 -27.28 -17.54 7.98
C ARG A 97 -28.01 -17.93 9.27
N SER A 98 -27.78 -19.16 9.74
CA SER A 98 -28.29 -19.66 11.02
C SER A 98 -27.74 -18.88 12.21
N LEU A 99 -28.45 -18.94 13.34
CA LEU A 99 -27.90 -18.48 14.63
C LEU A 99 -26.61 -19.24 14.96
N ASP A 100 -25.66 -18.58 15.61
CA ASP A 100 -24.34 -19.17 15.88
C ASP A 100 -24.45 -20.47 16.70
N THR A 101 -25.40 -20.59 17.64
CA THR A 101 -25.61 -21.83 18.42
C THR A 101 -26.11 -23.03 17.61
N ASN A 102 -26.67 -22.80 16.42
CA ASN A 102 -27.22 -23.83 15.55
C ASN A 102 -26.24 -24.32 14.49
N ILE A 103 -25.05 -23.72 14.41
CA ILE A 103 -24.01 -24.14 13.47
C ILE A 103 -23.16 -25.20 14.16
N VAL A 104 -23.15 -26.41 13.58
CA VAL A 104 -22.51 -27.61 14.17
C VAL A 104 -20.98 -27.50 14.20
N ASP A 105 -20.40 -26.72 13.29
CA ASP A 105 -18.95 -26.53 13.15
C ASP A 105 -18.60 -25.04 13.21
N LEU A 106 -18.25 -24.57 14.41
CA LEU A 106 -17.83 -23.21 14.72
C LEU A 106 -16.63 -23.20 15.67
N GLY A 107 -16.09 -22.00 15.91
CA GLY A 107 -15.05 -21.78 16.90
C GLY A 107 -13.67 -21.99 16.30
N SER A 108 -12.79 -22.69 17.01
CA SER A 108 -11.38 -22.80 16.65
C SER A 108 -11.12 -23.43 15.29
N HIS A 109 -12.02 -24.28 14.80
CA HIS A 109 -11.90 -24.96 13.52
C HIS A 109 -12.07 -23.99 12.33
N VAL A 110 -12.86 -22.92 12.49
CA VAL A 110 -13.12 -21.92 11.42
C VAL A 110 -12.19 -20.72 11.52
N ASN A 111 -11.28 -20.68 12.50
CA ASN A 111 -10.33 -19.58 12.66
C ASN A 111 -9.42 -19.45 11.43
N VAL A 112 -9.46 -18.29 10.79
CA VAL A 112 -8.60 -17.98 9.63
C VAL A 112 -7.21 -17.56 10.10
N ASN A 113 -6.48 -18.50 10.70
CA ASN A 113 -5.09 -18.32 11.15
C ASN A 113 -4.06 -18.69 10.06
N MET A 114 -4.51 -18.91 8.82
CA MET A 114 -3.62 -19.18 7.69
C MET A 114 -2.78 -17.96 7.31
N LEU A 115 -3.30 -16.75 7.54
CA LEU A 115 -2.58 -15.50 7.29
C LEU A 115 -1.76 -15.11 8.53
N ARG A 116 -0.71 -15.89 8.80
CA ARG A 116 0.25 -15.63 9.87
C ARG A 116 1.67 -15.71 9.32
N PHE A 117 2.56 -14.89 9.86
CA PHE A 117 3.98 -14.94 9.55
C PHE A 117 4.76 -14.59 10.81
N GLU A 118 5.97 -15.12 10.89
CA GLU A 118 6.94 -14.75 11.91
C GLU A 118 7.92 -13.75 11.30
N ARG A 119 8.27 -12.73 12.07
CA ARG A 119 9.18 -11.67 11.64
C ARG A 119 10.51 -11.80 12.38
N GLU A 120 11.54 -12.18 11.65
CA GLU A 120 12.91 -12.15 12.15
C GLU A 120 13.47 -10.73 12.06
N GLN A 121 13.70 -10.10 13.21
CA GLN A 121 14.27 -8.76 13.28
C GLN A 121 15.54 -8.76 14.12
N GLY A 122 16.65 -8.30 13.51
CA GLY A 122 17.88 -8.07 14.26
C GLY A 122 17.71 -6.97 15.30
N PHE A 123 18.47 -7.04 16.40
CA PHE A 123 18.36 -6.13 17.55
C PHE A 123 18.37 -4.63 17.18
N THR A 124 19.18 -4.24 16.19
CA THR A 124 19.30 -2.86 15.71
C THR A 124 18.73 -2.64 14.31
N SER A 125 18.02 -3.63 13.75
CA SER A 125 17.50 -3.53 12.38
C SER A 125 16.40 -2.48 12.32
N LYS A 126 16.67 -1.39 11.61
CA LYS A 126 15.71 -0.30 11.40
C LYS A 126 14.63 -0.67 10.40
N LEU A 127 15.00 -1.42 9.36
CA LEU A 127 14.11 -1.89 8.32
C LEU A 127 13.80 -3.37 8.52
N HIS A 128 12.55 -3.71 8.21
CA HIS A 128 12.10 -5.08 8.05
C HIS A 128 12.62 -5.58 6.71
N LYS A 129 13.37 -6.69 6.70
CA LYS A 129 13.81 -7.32 5.46
C LYS A 129 12.72 -8.18 4.85
N ASP A 130 11.79 -8.64 5.68
CA ASP A 130 10.60 -9.38 5.29
C ASP A 130 9.57 -8.44 4.66
N ALA A 131 8.89 -8.90 3.61
CA ALA A 131 7.84 -8.16 2.91
C ALA A 131 6.51 -8.12 3.69
N GLY A 132 6.56 -8.21 5.02
CA GLY A 132 5.38 -8.16 5.87
C GLY A 132 4.82 -6.73 6.01
N PRO A 133 3.66 -6.57 6.66
CA PRO A 133 3.06 -5.27 6.94
C PRO A 133 4.03 -4.31 7.63
N VAL A 134 4.01 -3.06 7.19
CA VAL A 134 4.82 -1.96 7.72
C VAL A 134 3.88 -0.97 8.40
N TYR A 135 4.30 -0.43 9.53
CA TYR A 135 3.54 0.61 10.22
C TYR A 135 3.62 1.93 9.48
N SER A 136 2.63 2.80 9.66
CA SER A 136 2.71 4.18 9.19
C SER A 136 3.91 4.91 9.80
N PRO A 137 4.55 5.86 9.07
CA PRO A 137 5.61 6.72 9.61
C PRO A 137 5.20 7.52 10.87
N SER A 138 3.89 7.63 11.15
CA SER A 138 3.36 8.22 12.40
C SER A 138 3.65 7.38 13.65
N ALA A 139 3.91 6.09 13.49
CA ALA A 139 4.40 5.23 14.56
C ALA A 139 5.94 5.33 14.64
N CYS A 140 6.50 5.40 15.85
CA CYS A 140 7.96 5.48 16.04
C CYS A 140 8.65 4.11 15.94
N THR A 141 8.35 3.33 14.88
CA THR A 141 8.91 2.00 14.59
C THR A 141 9.20 1.86 13.09
N GLY A 142 9.98 0.87 12.67
CA GLY A 142 10.22 0.57 11.25
C GLY A 142 10.77 1.74 10.44
N ASN A 143 12.02 2.13 10.68
CA ASN A 143 12.74 3.21 9.97
C ASN A 143 12.02 4.58 9.86
N TRP A 144 11.04 4.84 10.71
CA TRP A 144 10.24 6.07 10.73
C TRP A 144 11.06 7.38 10.69
N VAL A 145 12.30 7.38 11.19
CA VAL A 145 13.16 8.58 11.20
C VAL A 145 13.49 9.03 9.79
N GLU A 146 13.85 8.09 8.90
CA GLU A 146 14.16 8.43 7.51
C GLU A 146 12.90 8.87 6.76
N GLU A 147 11.77 8.19 7.00
CA GLU A 147 10.49 8.51 6.38
C GLU A 147 9.94 9.88 6.81
N ARG A 148 10.03 10.25 8.10
CA ARG A 148 9.58 11.56 8.57
C ARG A 148 10.45 12.73 8.10
N HIS A 149 11.70 12.46 7.78
CA HIS A 149 12.61 13.45 7.21
C HIS A 149 12.54 13.52 5.68
N GLU A 150 11.71 12.69 5.06
CA GLU A 150 11.44 12.76 3.64
C GLU A 150 10.67 14.05 3.28
N GLN A 151 11.01 14.64 2.15
CA GLN A 151 10.37 15.87 1.66
C GLN A 151 8.88 15.69 1.37
N SER A 152 8.46 14.49 0.96
CA SER A 152 7.09 14.18 0.59
C SER A 152 6.19 13.89 1.81
N TYR A 153 6.80 13.63 2.97
CA TYR A 153 6.07 13.32 4.19
C TYR A 153 5.36 14.56 4.73
N SER A 154 4.11 14.37 5.15
CA SER A 154 3.32 15.39 5.83
C SER A 154 2.70 14.80 7.09
N SER A 155 2.83 15.53 8.21
CA SER A 155 2.14 15.17 9.44
C SER A 155 0.78 15.85 9.48
N GLY A 156 -0.25 15.13 9.96
CA GLY A 156 -1.57 15.71 10.24
C GLY A 156 -1.59 16.64 11.46
N PHE A 157 -0.50 16.74 12.22
CA PHE A 157 -0.39 17.58 13.41
C PHE A 157 0.69 18.65 13.23
N HIS A 158 0.53 19.77 13.93
CA HIS A 158 1.56 20.81 13.98
C HIS A 158 2.84 20.30 14.67
N PRO A 159 4.02 20.80 14.25
CA PRO A 159 5.28 20.46 14.90
C PRO A 159 5.28 20.94 16.35
N ARG A 160 5.97 20.18 17.20
CA ARG A 160 5.95 20.34 18.67
C ARG A 160 6.48 21.69 19.13
N GLU A 161 7.43 22.26 18.39
CA GLU A 161 8.03 23.57 18.63
C GLU A 161 7.00 24.71 18.57
N LEU A 162 5.87 24.48 17.88
CA LEU A 162 4.75 25.42 17.75
C LEU A 162 3.56 25.08 18.66
N GLY A 163 3.63 24.00 19.44
CA GLY A 163 2.56 23.55 20.31
C GLY A 163 2.29 24.52 21.46
N PHE A 164 1.05 24.99 21.59
CA PHE A 164 0.65 25.95 22.64
C PHE A 164 -0.02 25.30 23.85
N THR A 165 -0.46 24.05 23.74
CA THR A 165 -1.25 23.39 24.78
C THR A 165 -0.37 22.72 25.82
N LYS A 166 -0.71 22.86 27.10
CA LYS A 166 -0.08 22.12 28.21
C LYS A 166 -0.44 20.62 28.24
N LEU A 167 -1.53 20.25 27.57
CA LEU A 167 -1.96 18.85 27.43
C LEU A 167 -1.01 18.10 26.50
N TYR A 168 -0.71 16.84 26.83
CA TYR A 168 0.17 15.92 26.07
C TYR A 168 1.62 16.40 25.89
N GLN A 169 2.09 17.35 26.71
CA GLN A 169 3.51 17.70 26.75
C GLN A 169 4.30 16.65 27.52
N THR A 170 5.41 16.19 26.93
CA THR A 170 6.39 15.42 27.72
C THR A 170 7.21 16.37 28.60
N GLU A 171 7.80 15.85 29.67
CA GLU A 171 8.65 16.60 30.59
C GLU A 171 9.74 17.41 29.84
N HIS A 172 10.34 16.80 28.82
CA HIS A 172 11.34 17.45 27.99
C HIS A 172 10.77 18.66 27.21
N SER A 173 9.57 18.59 26.63
CA SER A 173 9.01 19.75 25.89
C SER A 173 8.69 20.90 26.80
N ALA A 174 8.18 20.58 28.00
CA ALA A 174 7.76 21.59 28.93
C ALA A 174 8.96 22.43 29.41
N ARG A 175 10.14 21.80 29.47
CA ARG A 175 11.39 22.46 29.93
C ARG A 175 12.23 23.05 28.79
N PHE A 176 12.25 22.42 27.63
CA PHE A 176 13.11 22.81 26.50
C PHE A 176 12.27 23.40 25.37
N THR A 177 11.91 24.67 25.53
CA THR A 177 11.29 25.47 24.48
C THR A 177 12.34 26.27 23.70
N PRO A 178 12.05 26.69 22.45
CA PRO A 178 12.98 27.49 21.69
C PRO A 178 13.40 28.77 22.45
N PRO A 179 14.71 29.08 22.53
CA PRO A 179 15.21 30.10 23.44
C PRO A 179 14.88 31.53 22.99
N THR A 180 14.51 31.74 21.72
CA THR A 180 14.26 33.08 21.18
C THR A 180 12.96 33.15 20.39
N LYS A 181 12.24 34.26 20.57
CA LYS A 181 11.05 34.59 19.76
C LYS A 181 11.40 34.73 18.27
N LYS A 182 12.62 35.17 17.96
CA LYS A 182 13.11 35.27 16.58
C LYS A 182 13.16 33.90 15.91
N TYR A 183 13.66 32.87 16.59
CA TYR A 183 13.66 31.51 16.08
C TYR A 183 12.23 30.99 15.90
N TYR A 184 11.35 31.22 16.88
CA TYR A 184 9.94 30.83 16.79
C TYR A 184 9.25 31.44 15.57
N ASN A 185 9.39 32.74 15.35
CA ASN A 185 8.81 33.43 14.20
C ASN A 185 9.38 32.92 12.87
N LYS A 186 10.67 32.57 12.86
CA LYS A 186 11.35 32.00 11.69
C LYS A 186 10.79 30.62 11.33
N VAL A 187 10.65 29.73 12.32
CA VAL A 187 10.00 28.43 12.14
C VAL A 187 8.58 28.63 11.64
N LEU A 188 7.82 29.54 12.24
CA LEU A 188 6.44 29.82 11.84
C LEU A 188 6.33 30.37 10.40
N SER A 189 7.27 31.20 9.94
CA SER A 189 7.27 31.74 8.57
C SER A 189 7.76 30.74 7.52
N GLU A 190 8.64 29.82 7.92
CA GLU A 190 9.21 28.79 7.05
C GLU A 190 8.39 27.53 6.99
N GLN A 191 7.52 27.28 7.97
CA GLN A 191 6.43 26.34 7.78
C GLN A 191 5.73 26.84 6.51
N PRO A 192 5.86 26.14 5.36
CA PRO A 192 4.92 26.38 4.32
C PRO A 192 3.60 26.19 5.03
N ILE A 193 2.75 27.18 4.85
CA ILE A 193 1.35 27.03 5.13
C ILE A 193 0.90 25.76 4.39
N ALA A 194 1.03 24.60 5.03
CA ALA A 194 0.15 23.47 4.90
C ALA A 194 -1.18 23.89 5.53
N LYS A 195 -1.65 25.14 5.30
CA LYS A 195 -2.99 25.56 5.76
C LYS A 195 -4.00 24.64 5.14
N PHE A 196 -3.75 24.14 3.93
CA PHE A 196 -4.43 22.97 3.40
C PHE A 196 -3.46 22.32 2.41
N PRO A 197 -2.85 21.14 2.68
CA PRO A 197 -2.66 20.24 1.55
C PRO A 197 -4.04 20.14 0.90
N ALA A 198 -4.14 20.26 -0.42
CA ALA A 198 -5.39 20.00 -1.12
C ALA A 198 -6.00 18.72 -0.52
N VAL A 199 -7.08 18.88 0.25
CA VAL A 199 -7.80 17.74 0.82
C VAL A 199 -8.36 17.04 -0.41
N PRO A 200 -7.78 15.88 -0.77
CA PRO A 200 -8.03 14.66 -0.04
C PRO A 200 -6.76 13.81 0.15
N ARG A 201 -6.03 14.01 1.24
CA ARG A 201 -5.09 12.99 1.78
C ARG A 201 -5.15 12.83 3.30
N ALA A 202 -5.99 13.64 3.96
CA ALA A 202 -6.11 13.63 5.43
C ALA A 202 -7.17 12.63 5.94
N THR A 203 -7.79 11.84 5.06
CA THR A 203 -8.80 10.84 5.43
C THR A 203 -8.50 9.55 4.68
N THR A 204 -8.31 8.48 5.45
CA THR A 204 -8.15 7.07 5.07
C THR A 204 -6.98 6.76 4.13
N ASP A 205 -6.02 6.01 4.66
CA ASP A 205 -4.84 5.44 3.99
C ASP A 205 -3.65 6.37 3.74
N VAL A 206 -2.61 6.12 4.54
CA VAL A 206 -1.25 6.64 4.33
C VAL A 206 -0.68 5.89 3.13
N GLU A 207 -0.98 6.36 1.92
CA GLU A 207 -0.36 5.84 0.70
C GLU A 207 1.16 5.98 0.78
N GLY A 208 1.84 4.89 0.45
CA GLY A 208 3.28 4.72 0.61
C GLY A 208 4.13 5.68 -0.23
N LEU A 209 5.38 5.79 0.21
CA LEU A 209 6.52 6.46 -0.42
C LEU A 209 6.36 6.62 -1.94
N GLY A 210 6.12 7.86 -2.37
CA GLY A 210 6.23 8.23 -3.77
C GLY A 210 7.64 7.87 -4.26
N LYS A 211 7.70 7.09 -5.34
CA LYS A 211 8.96 6.79 -6.06
C LYS A 211 9.47 8.03 -6.79
N ASP A 212 9.64 9.14 -6.10
CA ASP A 212 10.29 10.31 -6.66
C ASP A 212 11.79 10.03 -6.62
N GLY A 213 12.33 9.60 -7.76
CA GLY A 213 13.71 9.14 -7.98
C GLY A 213 14.83 10.16 -7.73
N ARG A 214 14.69 11.03 -6.73
CA ARG A 214 15.66 12.04 -6.29
C ARG A 214 16.59 11.54 -5.17
N TYR A 215 16.54 10.26 -4.82
CA TYR A 215 17.39 9.67 -3.76
C TYR A 215 18.88 9.66 -4.12
N ILE A 216 19.24 9.55 -5.41
CA ILE A 216 20.63 9.49 -5.86
C ILE A 216 21.28 10.88 -5.88
N TYR A 217 20.55 11.89 -6.35
CA TYR A 217 20.95 13.28 -6.32
C TYR A 217 20.13 14.01 -5.26
N TYR A 218 20.40 13.74 -3.98
CA TYR A 218 19.87 14.52 -2.86
C TYR A 218 20.40 15.96 -2.83
N SER A 219 21.11 16.39 -3.89
CA SER A 219 21.59 17.76 -4.06
C SER A 219 20.40 18.68 -3.86
N LYS A 220 20.43 19.28 -2.69
CA LYS A 220 19.47 20.22 -2.15
C LYS A 220 19.10 21.23 -3.23
N GLU A 221 17.85 21.68 -3.22
CA GLU A 221 17.27 22.52 -4.28
C GLU A 221 18.01 23.86 -4.52
N GLY A 222 19.02 24.14 -3.69
CA GLY A 222 19.95 25.23 -3.77
C GLY A 222 20.29 25.67 -2.36
N PHE A 223 20.56 26.97 -2.23
CA PHE A 223 20.72 27.62 -0.93
C PHE A 223 19.38 28.22 -0.49
N GLY A 224 19.06 28.08 0.80
CA GLY A 224 17.79 28.57 1.34
C GLY A 224 17.61 28.20 2.80
N GLU A 225 16.42 28.49 3.33
CA GLU A 225 16.13 28.27 4.75
C GLU A 225 15.42 26.94 5.05
N ALA A 226 14.79 26.32 4.05
CA ALA A 226 14.13 25.03 4.22
C ALA A 226 15.15 23.89 4.48
N PRO A 227 14.79 22.84 5.25
CA PRO A 227 15.69 21.69 5.51
C PRO A 227 16.20 20.96 4.26
N ARG A 228 15.41 20.96 3.18
CA ARG A 228 15.78 20.41 1.86
C ARG A 228 16.77 21.27 1.06
N MET A 229 17.15 22.44 1.59
CA MET A 229 18.08 23.39 1.00
C MET A 229 19.36 23.48 1.84
N ASP A 230 20.40 24.11 1.29
CA ASP A 230 21.63 24.37 2.01
C ASP A 230 21.59 25.68 2.79
N HIS A 231 21.91 25.59 4.08
CA HIS A 231 22.02 26.72 5.01
C HIS A 231 23.42 27.34 5.04
N THR A 232 24.21 27.14 3.98
CA THR A 232 25.57 27.66 3.89
C THR A 232 25.55 29.18 3.91
N LYS A 233 26.33 29.79 4.82
CA LYS A 233 26.46 31.24 4.90
C LYS A 233 27.06 31.80 3.59
N PRO A 234 26.62 32.97 3.10
CA PRO A 234 27.13 33.56 1.86
C PRO A 234 28.67 33.68 1.80
N SER A 235 29.30 34.03 2.93
CA SER A 235 30.76 34.14 3.05
C SER A 235 31.52 32.81 2.89
N SER A 236 30.83 31.69 3.12
CA SER A 236 31.42 30.36 3.18
C SER A 236 31.08 29.50 1.96
N ILE A 237 30.30 30.03 1.01
CA ILE A 237 29.95 29.32 -0.21
C ILE A 237 31.22 28.94 -0.97
N GLY A 238 31.32 27.65 -1.31
CA GLY A 238 32.43 27.09 -2.08
C GLY A 238 33.69 26.76 -1.30
N GLY A 239 33.68 26.93 0.03
CA GLY A 239 34.76 26.43 0.86
C GLY A 239 34.79 24.90 0.88
N TYR A 240 35.97 24.29 0.82
CA TYR A 240 36.10 22.83 0.76
C TYR A 240 35.56 22.12 2.02
N TRP A 241 35.49 22.83 3.17
CA TRP A 241 35.00 22.29 4.45
C TRP A 241 33.48 22.39 4.60
N VAL A 242 32.79 23.11 3.70
CA VAL A 242 31.34 23.35 3.75
C VAL A 242 30.73 23.41 2.35
N GLY A 243 29.85 22.48 2.04
CA GLY A 243 29.03 22.56 0.82
C GLY A 243 28.47 21.22 0.40
N THR A 244 27.16 21.17 0.20
CA THR A 244 26.47 20.02 -0.40
C THR A 244 25.70 20.39 -1.67
N SER A 245 25.65 21.68 -2.01
CA SER A 245 25.05 22.24 -3.22
C SER A 245 26.10 22.87 -4.12
N PRO A 246 25.94 22.80 -5.45
CA PRO A 246 26.87 23.42 -6.39
C PRO A 246 26.82 24.95 -6.27
N VAL A 247 28.00 25.57 -6.19
CA VAL A 247 28.17 27.03 -6.08
C VAL A 247 27.68 27.74 -7.35
N LYS A 248 28.10 27.25 -8.51
CA LYS A 248 27.69 27.74 -9.82
C LYS A 248 27.43 26.55 -10.74
N LYS A 249 26.28 26.55 -11.41
CA LYS A 249 25.94 25.52 -12.40
C LYS A 249 26.56 25.90 -13.74
N LYS A 250 27.28 24.97 -14.37
CA LYS A 250 27.86 25.11 -15.73
C LYS A 250 28.98 26.15 -15.88
N GLU A 251 29.69 26.50 -14.80
CA GLU A 251 30.92 27.31 -14.91
C GLU A 251 32.15 26.39 -15.02
N THR A 252 33.09 26.74 -15.91
CA THR A 252 34.37 26.04 -16.02
C THR A 252 35.45 26.77 -15.25
N ILE A 253 36.31 26.02 -14.56
CA ILE A 253 37.41 26.57 -13.75
C ILE A 253 38.31 27.50 -14.59
N THR A 254 38.54 27.16 -15.86
CA THR A 254 39.33 27.99 -16.79
C THR A 254 38.70 29.36 -17.03
N ARG A 255 37.37 29.42 -17.19
CA ARG A 255 36.65 30.69 -17.36
C ARG A 255 36.78 31.56 -16.12
N THR A 256 36.59 30.99 -14.93
CA THR A 256 36.75 31.69 -13.65
C THR A 256 38.16 32.25 -13.49
N ALA A 257 39.18 31.43 -13.81
CA ALA A 257 40.58 31.86 -13.75
C ALA A 257 40.91 32.98 -14.76
N HIS A 258 40.36 32.94 -15.97
CA HIS A 258 40.55 34.00 -16.97
C HIS A 258 39.91 35.34 -16.59
N LEU A 259 38.83 35.31 -15.79
CA LEU A 259 38.19 36.50 -15.26
C LEU A 259 38.95 37.12 -14.08
N GLY A 260 40.00 36.46 -13.59
CA GLY A 260 40.77 36.90 -12.42
C GLY A 260 40.08 36.63 -11.09
N ASP A 261 38.97 35.90 -11.08
CA ASP A 261 38.26 35.52 -9.86
C ASP A 261 39.07 34.45 -9.09
N SER A 262 39.15 34.61 -7.76
CA SER A 262 39.77 33.61 -6.90
C SER A 262 38.92 32.33 -6.85
N LEU A 263 39.55 31.17 -7.00
CA LEU A 263 38.88 29.87 -6.90
C LEU A 263 38.41 29.63 -5.46
N GLU A 264 37.09 29.56 -5.25
CA GLU A 264 36.48 29.53 -3.91
C GLU A 264 36.93 28.34 -3.04
N PHE A 265 37.23 27.18 -3.66
CA PHE A 265 37.72 26.00 -2.95
C PHE A 265 39.16 26.13 -2.46
N GLN A 266 39.93 27.13 -2.91
CA GLN A 266 41.27 27.42 -2.44
C GLN A 266 41.28 28.33 -1.20
N ARG A 267 40.14 28.90 -0.83
CA ARG A 267 40.02 29.66 0.43
C ARG A 267 40.42 28.73 1.57
N ARG A 268 41.10 29.29 2.57
CA ARG A 268 41.54 28.53 3.74
C ARG A 268 40.62 28.78 4.92
N ASN A 269 40.42 27.77 5.76
CA ASN A 269 39.68 27.92 7.01
C ASN A 269 40.64 27.79 8.19
N ILE A 270 40.68 28.80 9.05
CA ILE A 270 41.51 28.84 10.26
C ILE A 270 41.22 27.65 11.21
N CYS A 271 39.98 27.14 11.22
CA CYS A 271 39.57 26.01 12.05
C CYS A 271 40.05 24.64 11.52
N PHE A 272 40.37 24.53 10.22
CA PHE A 272 40.75 23.26 9.57
C PHE A 272 42.17 23.30 8.96
N ASP A 273 42.76 24.48 8.79
CA ASP A 273 44.16 24.70 8.42
C ASP A 273 44.79 25.69 9.42
N PRO A 274 45.54 25.21 10.43
CA PRO A 274 46.21 26.09 11.38
C PRO A 274 47.22 27.05 10.72
N LYS A 275 47.71 26.75 9.51
CA LYS A 275 48.58 27.65 8.74
C LYS A 275 47.84 28.86 8.19
N ALA A 276 46.52 28.75 8.01
CA ALA A 276 45.69 29.86 7.56
C ALA A 276 45.61 30.97 8.61
N GLY A 277 45.61 30.63 9.90
CA GLY A 277 45.67 31.60 10.99
C GLY A 277 46.98 32.40 11.02
N ILE A 278 48.09 31.75 10.66
CA ILE A 278 49.42 32.37 10.60
C ILE A 278 49.55 33.32 9.41
N LEU A 279 49.04 32.92 8.24
CA LEU A 279 49.08 33.74 7.03
C LEU A 279 48.08 34.91 7.05
N ALA A 280 46.99 34.79 7.81
CA ALA A 280 46.00 35.86 7.98
C ALA A 280 46.42 36.91 9.04
N GLY A 281 47.33 36.57 9.95
CA GLY A 281 47.85 37.48 10.95
C GLY A 281 49.06 38.26 10.43
N THR A 282 48.91 39.57 10.21
CA THR A 282 50.03 40.52 9.99
C THR A 282 50.84 40.78 11.27
N LYS A 283 50.94 39.81 12.18
CA LYS A 283 51.78 39.91 13.37
C LYS A 283 53.07 39.15 13.06
N GLN A 284 54.20 39.85 13.04
CA GLN A 284 55.51 39.21 13.05
C GLN A 284 55.50 38.17 14.17
N LEU A 285 55.67 36.92 13.78
CA LEU A 285 55.78 35.81 14.70
C LEU A 285 57.04 36.01 15.54
N ASP A 286 56.86 36.28 16.83
CA ASP A 286 57.97 36.34 17.78
C ASP A 286 58.53 34.92 17.95
N MET A 287 59.78 34.74 17.50
CA MET A 287 60.47 33.45 17.46
C MET A 287 60.91 32.99 18.85
N SER A 288 60.69 33.80 19.88
CA SER A 288 60.96 33.46 21.29
C SER A 288 59.94 32.48 21.87
N ASP A 289 58.78 32.30 21.25
CA ASP A 289 57.71 31.42 21.75
C ASP A 289 57.82 29.99 21.18
N ALA A 290 57.86 28.99 22.06
CA ALA A 290 58.14 27.59 21.71
C ALA A 290 57.06 26.98 20.79
N LEU A 291 55.83 27.48 20.89
CA LEU A 291 54.69 27.08 20.05
C LEU A 291 54.87 27.57 18.61
N THR A 292 55.38 28.79 18.45
CA THR A 292 55.72 29.41 17.16
C THR A 292 56.86 28.65 16.48
N ALA A 293 57.91 28.30 17.21
CA ALA A 293 59.04 27.51 16.70
C ALA A 293 58.62 26.10 16.23
N ARG A 294 57.74 25.41 16.98
CA ARG A 294 57.17 24.12 16.55
C ARG A 294 56.35 24.25 15.27
N THR A 295 55.58 25.31 15.15
CA THR A 295 54.71 25.51 13.98
C THR A 295 55.52 25.86 12.73
N VAL A 296 56.59 26.66 12.87
CA VAL A 296 57.56 26.95 11.79
C VAL A 296 58.32 25.68 11.37
N LYS A 297 58.71 24.82 12.32
CA LYS A 297 59.36 23.54 12.01
C LYS A 297 58.42 22.61 11.21
N GLY A 298 57.17 22.47 11.65
CA GLY A 298 56.16 21.69 10.93
C GLY A 298 55.81 22.27 9.55
N LEU A 299 55.83 23.60 9.41
CA LEU A 299 55.70 24.29 8.13
C LEU A 299 56.86 23.94 7.18
N ASN A 300 58.12 24.05 7.63
CA ASN A 300 59.30 23.72 6.83
C ASN A 300 59.34 22.24 6.41
N GLU A 301 58.93 21.33 7.30
CA GLU A 301 58.84 19.89 7.00
C GLU A 301 57.74 19.61 5.97
N SER A 302 56.58 20.25 6.11
CA SER A 302 55.48 20.11 5.14
C SER A 302 55.77 20.76 3.78
N GLN A 303 56.60 21.81 3.74
CA GLN A 303 57.03 22.47 2.51
C GLN A 303 58.03 21.59 1.75
N ARG A 304 58.95 20.92 2.47
CA ARG A 304 59.77 19.84 1.91
C ARG A 304 58.93 18.68 1.35
N TYR A 305 57.83 18.33 2.01
CA TYR A 305 56.88 17.31 1.52
C TYR A 305 56.11 17.77 0.27
N ALA A 306 55.71 19.05 0.19
CA ALA A 306 55.05 19.60 -1.00
C ALA A 306 56.02 19.72 -2.20
N ASP A 307 57.28 20.05 -1.94
CA ASP A 307 58.31 20.11 -2.98
C ASP A 307 58.73 18.71 -3.46
N SER A 308 58.72 17.69 -2.58
CA SER A 308 58.90 16.29 -2.97
C SER A 308 57.71 15.75 -3.78
N TRP A 309 56.48 16.14 -3.46
CA TRP A 309 55.30 15.80 -4.26
C TRP A 309 55.30 16.47 -5.64
N LYS A 310 55.71 17.74 -5.73
CA LYS A 310 55.88 18.43 -7.03
C LYS A 310 56.97 17.82 -7.90
N THR A 311 57.99 17.20 -7.30
CA THR A 311 59.01 16.47 -8.06
C THR A 311 58.54 15.07 -8.50
N ILE A 312 57.69 14.39 -7.71
CA ILE A 312 57.09 13.10 -8.13
C ILE A 312 56.19 13.26 -9.38
N TYR A 313 55.46 14.37 -9.52
CA TYR A 313 54.65 14.64 -10.73
C TYR A 313 55.41 15.33 -11.87
N LYS A 314 56.70 15.67 -11.68
CA LYS A 314 57.59 16.20 -12.73
C LYS A 314 58.64 15.19 -13.20
N GLY A 315 58.86 14.10 -12.46
CA GLY A 315 59.64 12.96 -12.94
C GLY A 315 58.81 12.16 -13.95
N ASP A 316 59.44 11.83 -15.08
CA ASP A 316 58.88 11.13 -16.23
C ASP A 316 57.76 10.14 -15.89
N TYR A 317 56.51 10.62 -15.95
CA TYR A 317 55.34 9.75 -15.98
C TYR A 317 55.33 9.11 -17.36
N LEU A 318 56.04 7.99 -17.48
CA LEU A 318 55.88 7.04 -18.59
C LEU A 318 54.42 6.61 -18.60
N ASP A 319 53.65 7.24 -19.50
CA ASP A 319 52.26 6.92 -19.79
C ASP A 319 52.17 5.49 -20.34
N ARG A 320 52.08 4.50 -19.43
CA ARG A 320 51.90 3.09 -19.77
C ARG A 320 50.47 2.76 -20.23
N SER A 321 49.58 3.75 -20.38
CA SER A 321 48.21 3.52 -20.86
C SER A 321 48.10 3.43 -22.39
N ARG A 322 49.12 3.86 -23.13
CA ARG A 322 49.20 3.69 -24.58
C ARG A 322 49.92 2.40 -24.95
N ARG A 323 49.29 1.25 -24.71
CA ARG A 323 49.59 0.04 -25.50
C ARG A 323 49.00 0.26 -26.89
N THR A 324 49.86 0.42 -27.88
CA THR A 324 49.51 0.23 -29.29
C THR A 324 48.98 -1.19 -29.47
N LEU A 325 47.72 -1.32 -29.85
CA LEU A 325 47.21 -2.52 -30.51
C LEU A 325 47.96 -2.62 -31.84
N THR A 326 48.99 -3.45 -31.91
CA THR A 326 49.53 -3.94 -33.17
C THR A 326 48.63 -5.06 -33.71
N PRO A 327 48.43 -5.14 -35.04
CA PRO A 327 47.65 -6.20 -35.68
C PRO A 327 48.28 -7.59 -35.52
#